data_AF-A0A557SDA2-F1
#
_entry.id   AF-A0A557SDA2-F1
#
_cell.length_a   1.000
_cell.length_b   1.000
_cell.length_c   1.000
_cell.angle_alpha   90.00
_cell.angle_beta   90.00
_cell.angle_gamma   90.00
#
_symmetry.space_group_name_H-M   'P 1'
#
loop_
_entity.id
_entity.type
_entity.pdbx_description
1 polymer ?
#
loop_
_entity_poly.entity_id
_entity_poly.type
_entity_poly.pdbx_seq_one_letter_code
_entity_poly.pdbx_strand_id
1 'polypeptide(L)'
;MKPDVKQHLQSMAKALNEIVLPELQDKPFALEQANLVVASLNLLAEVQEHQFAYVRQEFDDTRSLLAAWRLAHPEGADPAMQQIVTAPQGDTDTQGLGELAKTVTGDKARLRILMDKAPLPTGSPIEPLLHSYIERQLARETAWLRLTGFIPDASAIPAIANVLDSQKNTPLHTTDHPTYPPHQ
;
A
#
# COMPACT_ATOMS: atom_id res chain seq x y z
N MET A 1 -16.64 9.11 27.84
CA MET A 1 -16.38 8.57 26.49
C MET A 1 -15.72 9.67 25.68
N LYS A 2 -14.46 9.51 25.25
CA LYS A 2 -13.88 10.43 24.26
C LYS A 2 -14.50 10.07 22.91
N PRO A 3 -15.01 11.03 22.11
CA PRO A 3 -15.48 10.74 20.77
C PRO A 3 -14.36 10.07 19.99
N ASP A 4 -14.69 8.98 19.31
CA ASP A 4 -13.78 8.34 18.37
C ASP A 4 -13.48 9.35 17.23
N VAL A 5 -12.22 9.43 16.79
CA VAL A 5 -11.77 10.31 15.70
C VAL A 5 -12.65 10.12 14.47
N LYS A 6 -13.01 8.87 14.17
CA LYS A 6 -13.93 8.51 13.10
C LYS A 6 -15.30 9.19 13.24
N GLN A 7 -15.89 9.12 14.43
CA GLN A 7 -17.17 9.76 14.72
C GLN A 7 -17.09 11.28 14.56
N HIS A 8 -15.98 11.89 14.95
CA HIS A 8 -15.78 13.33 14.79
C HIS A 8 -15.72 13.74 13.31
N LEU A 9 -14.92 13.03 12.51
CA LEU A 9 -14.81 13.28 11.06
C LEU A 9 -16.15 13.09 10.34
N GLN A 10 -16.90 12.04 10.68
CA GLN A 10 -18.24 11.79 10.14
C GLN A 10 -19.24 12.89 10.52
N SER A 11 -19.15 13.40 11.75
CA SER A 11 -20.03 14.50 12.20
C SER A 11 -19.75 15.79 11.44
N MET A 12 -18.47 16.09 11.15
CA MET A 12 -18.09 17.25 10.32
C MET A 12 -18.60 17.10 8.89
N ALA A 13 -18.40 15.93 8.28
CA ALA A 13 -18.89 15.65 6.93
C ALA A 13 -20.42 15.78 6.85
N LYS A 14 -21.14 15.29 7.88
CA LYS A 14 -22.59 15.43 7.99
C LYS A 14 -23.02 16.89 8.07
N ALA A 15 -22.39 17.69 8.94
CA ALA A 15 -22.71 19.10 9.07
C ALA A 15 -22.47 19.89 7.76
N LEU A 16 -21.39 19.58 7.03
CA LEU A 16 -21.16 20.17 5.72
C LEU A 16 -22.29 19.82 4.75
N ASN A 17 -22.68 18.55 4.66
CA ASN A 17 -23.74 18.11 3.74
C ASN A 17 -25.12 18.70 4.08
N GLU A 18 -25.49 18.72 5.35
CA GLU A 18 -26.85 19.08 5.79
C GLU A 18 -27.05 20.59 5.98
N ILE A 19 -25.99 21.34 6.26
CA ILE A 19 -26.07 22.76 6.63
C ILE A 19 -25.34 23.64 5.62
N VAL A 20 -24.11 23.29 5.25
CA VAL A 20 -23.25 24.20 4.46
C VAL A 20 -23.52 24.08 2.95
N LEU A 21 -23.56 22.88 2.39
CA LEU A 21 -23.77 22.69 0.95
C LEU A 21 -25.10 23.29 0.43
N PRO A 22 -26.23 23.24 1.18
CA PRO A 22 -27.47 23.91 0.75
C PRO A 22 -27.33 25.44 0.60
N GLU A 23 -26.46 26.07 1.38
CA GLU A 23 -26.23 27.53 1.34
C GLU A 23 -25.22 27.95 0.25
N LEU A 24 -24.65 27.00 -0.47
CA LEU A 24 -23.66 27.22 -1.54
C LEU A 24 -24.19 26.93 -2.94
N GLN A 25 -25.48 26.63 -3.10
CA GLN A 25 -26.08 26.24 -4.39
C GLN A 25 -25.94 27.32 -5.48
N ASP A 26 -25.87 28.59 -5.09
CA ASP A 26 -25.67 29.74 -5.97
C ASP A 26 -24.18 30.04 -6.26
N LYS A 27 -23.25 29.31 -5.64
CA LYS A 27 -21.80 29.53 -5.69
C LYS A 27 -21.08 28.26 -6.16
N PRO A 28 -21.09 27.96 -7.47
CA PRO A 28 -20.66 26.66 -8.00
C PRO A 28 -19.22 26.30 -7.63
N PHE A 29 -18.29 27.27 -7.67
CA PHE A 29 -16.90 27.01 -7.26
C PHE A 29 -16.78 26.72 -5.76
N ALA A 30 -17.48 27.46 -4.90
CA ALA A 30 -17.47 27.21 -3.46
C ALA A 30 -18.10 25.86 -3.11
N LEU A 31 -19.17 25.49 -3.83
CA LEU A 31 -19.82 24.19 -3.71
C LEU A 31 -18.86 23.06 -4.08
N GLU A 32 -18.12 23.19 -5.18
CA GLU A 32 -17.09 22.23 -5.58
C GLU A 32 -16.01 22.06 -4.50
N GLN A 33 -15.46 23.17 -3.99
CA GLN A 33 -14.45 23.12 -2.92
C GLN A 33 -15.00 22.47 -1.64
N ALA A 34 -16.26 22.78 -1.26
CA ALA A 34 -16.89 22.16 -0.11
C ALA A 34 -17.11 20.65 -0.29
N ASN A 35 -17.47 20.21 -1.50
CA ASN A 35 -17.56 18.79 -1.83
C ASN A 35 -16.21 18.07 -1.72
N LEU A 36 -15.10 18.70 -2.13
CA LEU A 36 -13.75 18.15 -1.95
C LEU A 36 -13.39 18.00 -0.46
N VAL A 37 -13.82 18.94 0.38
CA VAL A 37 -13.64 18.83 1.84
C VAL A 37 -14.45 17.65 2.40
N VAL A 38 -15.71 17.49 1.98
CA VAL A 38 -16.55 16.34 2.39
C VAL A 38 -15.89 15.02 1.98
N ALA A 39 -15.43 14.91 0.73
CA ALA A 39 -14.72 13.74 0.24
C ALA A 39 -13.46 13.42 1.08
N SER A 40 -12.67 14.45 1.41
CA SER A 40 -11.47 14.32 2.24
C SER A 40 -11.78 13.88 3.68
N LEU A 41 -12.87 14.38 4.27
CA LEU A 41 -13.29 13.95 5.61
C LEU A 41 -13.75 12.49 5.62
N ASN A 42 -14.50 12.07 4.60
CA ASN A 42 -14.94 10.68 4.45
C ASN A 42 -13.75 9.74 4.23
N LEU A 43 -12.78 10.16 3.40
CA LEU A 43 -11.51 9.48 3.19
C LEU A 43 -10.78 9.27 4.52
N LEU A 44 -10.55 10.34 5.28
CA LEU A 44 -9.85 10.26 6.57
C LEU A 44 -10.59 9.38 7.58
N ALA A 45 -11.92 9.45 7.60
CA ALA A 45 -12.74 8.62 8.48
C ALA A 45 -12.63 7.13 8.16
N GLU A 46 -12.39 6.78 6.89
CA GLU A 46 -12.15 5.41 6.46
C GLU A 46 -10.72 4.96 6.80
N VAL A 47 -9.70 5.73 6.42
CA VAL A 47 -8.33 5.20 6.37
C VAL A 47 -7.54 5.34 7.69
N GLN A 48 -7.93 6.25 8.59
CA GLN A 48 -7.12 6.58 9.76
C GLN A 48 -6.83 5.40 10.69
N GLU A 49 -7.80 4.50 10.88
CA GLU A 49 -7.66 3.31 11.74
C GLU A 49 -6.72 2.25 11.13
N HIS A 50 -6.47 2.36 9.82
CA HIS A 50 -5.77 1.34 9.04
C HIS A 50 -4.33 1.72 8.69
N GLN A 51 -3.84 2.88 9.12
CA GLN A 51 -2.48 3.35 8.80
C GLN A 51 -1.39 2.37 9.23
N PHE A 52 -1.50 1.81 10.44
CA PHE A 52 -0.53 0.84 10.93
C PHE A 52 -0.60 -0.48 10.15
N ALA A 53 -1.81 -1.00 9.92
CA ALA A 53 -2.01 -2.24 9.17
C ALA A 53 -1.51 -2.10 7.72
N TYR A 54 -1.73 -0.95 7.09
CA TYR A 54 -1.22 -0.64 5.76
C TYR A 54 0.30 -0.69 5.72
N VAL A 55 0.97 0.05 6.61
CA VAL A 55 2.43 0.13 6.61
C VAL A 55 3.04 -1.23 6.99
N ARG A 56 2.40 -2.01 7.87
CA ARG A 56 2.81 -3.39 8.17
C ARG A 56 2.70 -4.29 6.94
N GLN A 57 1.60 -4.23 6.20
CA GLN A 57 1.46 -5.02 4.98
C GLN A 57 2.50 -4.63 3.92
N GLU A 58 2.77 -3.34 3.78
CA GLU A 58 3.79 -2.84 2.86
C GLU A 58 5.19 -3.32 3.26
N PHE A 59 5.49 -3.35 4.56
CA PHE A 59 6.70 -3.93 5.10
C PHE A 59 6.83 -5.41 4.76
N ASP A 60 5.81 -6.21 5.08
CA ASP A 60 5.83 -7.66 4.88
C ASP A 60 6.01 -8.03 3.39
N ASP A 61 5.27 -7.34 2.51
CA ASP A 61 5.36 -7.52 1.05
C ASP A 61 6.75 -7.14 0.52
N THR A 62 7.28 -5.99 0.95
CA THR A 62 8.60 -5.50 0.53
C THR A 62 9.72 -6.43 0.99
N ARG A 63 9.61 -6.97 2.20
CA ARG A 63 10.57 -7.92 2.78
C ARG A 63 10.59 -9.24 2.03
N SER A 64 9.42 -9.75 1.69
CA SER A 64 9.27 -10.98 0.91
C SER A 64 9.93 -10.84 -0.46
N LEU A 65 9.74 -9.69 -1.11
CA LEU A 65 10.34 -9.40 -2.41
C LEU A 65 11.88 -9.25 -2.32
N LEU A 66 12.40 -8.54 -1.31
CA LEU A 66 13.84 -8.44 -1.06
C LEU A 66 14.47 -9.81 -0.76
N ALA A 67 13.77 -10.68 -0.03
CA ALA A 67 14.23 -12.04 0.26
C ALA A 67 14.32 -12.89 -1.02
N ALA A 68 13.33 -12.78 -1.92
CA ALA A 68 13.40 -13.45 -3.22
C ALA A 68 14.58 -12.97 -4.06
N TRP A 69 14.86 -11.66 -4.07
CA TRP A 69 16.05 -11.10 -4.71
C TRP A 69 17.35 -11.68 -4.14
N ARG A 70 17.42 -11.89 -2.83
CA ARG A 70 18.56 -12.54 -2.15
C ARG A 70 18.77 -13.97 -2.61
N LEU A 71 17.68 -14.74 -2.72
CA LEU A 71 17.75 -16.14 -3.13
C LEU A 71 18.14 -16.30 -4.61
N ALA A 72 17.67 -15.40 -5.48
CA ALA A 72 17.97 -15.48 -6.92
C ALA A 72 19.38 -14.99 -7.30
N HIS A 73 20.08 -14.28 -6.42
CA HIS A 73 21.44 -13.77 -6.66
C HIS A 73 22.43 -14.39 -5.66
N PRO A 74 22.74 -15.70 -5.77
CA PRO A 74 23.73 -16.34 -4.91
C PRO A 74 25.14 -15.78 -5.11
N GLU A 75 26.02 -16.04 -4.14
CA GLU A 75 27.37 -15.46 -3.99
C GLU A 75 28.17 -15.41 -5.32
N GLY A 76 28.64 -14.21 -5.68
CA GLY A 76 29.30 -13.92 -6.97
C GLY A 76 28.72 -12.74 -7.74
N ALA A 77 27.57 -12.22 -7.31
CA ALA A 77 26.97 -10.98 -7.84
C ALA A 77 27.80 -9.73 -7.51
N ASP A 78 27.55 -8.63 -8.23
CA ASP A 78 28.14 -7.30 -7.99
C ASP A 78 28.16 -6.97 -6.47
N PRO A 79 29.33 -6.65 -5.88
CA PRO A 79 29.43 -6.32 -4.46
C PRO A 79 28.47 -5.23 -3.99
N ALA A 80 28.14 -4.26 -4.86
CA ALA A 80 27.17 -3.21 -4.55
C ALA A 80 25.75 -3.79 -4.41
N MET A 81 25.41 -4.77 -5.24
CA MET A 81 24.13 -5.47 -5.21
C MET A 81 24.03 -6.38 -3.99
N GLN A 82 25.12 -7.08 -3.67
CA GLN A 82 25.16 -7.92 -2.48
C GLN A 82 24.98 -7.09 -1.20
N GLN A 83 25.58 -5.89 -1.10
CA GLN A 83 25.36 -4.98 0.03
C GLN A 83 23.90 -4.55 0.19
N ILE A 84 23.21 -4.23 -0.91
CA ILE A 84 21.80 -3.82 -0.87
C ILE A 84 20.91 -4.94 -0.32
N VAL A 85 21.15 -6.16 -0.82
CA VAL A 85 20.30 -7.31 -0.52
C VAL A 85 20.62 -7.91 0.85
N THR A 86 21.86 -7.79 1.33
CA THR A 86 22.32 -8.29 2.65
C THR A 86 22.21 -7.28 3.77
N ALA A 87 21.96 -6.00 3.46
CA ALA A 87 21.88 -4.94 4.46
C ALA A 87 20.91 -5.30 5.61
N PRO A 88 21.27 -4.95 6.87
CA PRO A 88 20.47 -5.24 8.04
C PRO A 88 19.03 -4.81 7.84
N GLN A 89 18.12 -5.71 8.17
CA GLN A 89 16.69 -5.43 8.21
C GLN A 89 16.39 -5.06 9.67
N GLY A 90 15.88 -3.85 9.90
CA GLY A 90 15.57 -3.39 11.26
C GLY A 90 14.57 -4.34 11.93
N ASP A 91 14.73 -4.59 13.23
CA ASP A 91 13.78 -5.36 14.02
C ASP A 91 12.49 -4.55 14.23
N THR A 92 11.33 -5.15 13.97
CA THR A 92 10.05 -4.43 13.79
C THR A 92 8.96 -4.83 14.77
N ASP A 93 9.18 -5.82 15.61
CA ASP A 93 8.14 -6.31 16.52
C ASP A 93 7.82 -5.32 17.66
N THR A 94 8.63 -4.28 17.82
CA THR A 94 8.41 -3.19 18.80
C THR A 94 8.32 -1.80 18.18
N GLN A 95 8.29 -1.67 16.84
CA GLN A 95 8.36 -0.37 16.17
C GLN A 95 7.01 0.36 16.12
N GLY A 96 7.04 1.68 16.37
CA GLY A 96 5.89 2.55 16.11
C GLY A 96 5.67 2.80 14.62
N LEU A 97 4.48 3.30 14.23
CA LEU A 97 4.12 3.60 12.84
C LEU A 97 5.20 4.39 12.08
N GLY A 98 5.76 5.43 12.69
CA GLY A 98 6.75 6.29 12.05
C GLY A 98 8.09 5.60 11.79
N GLU A 99 8.50 4.66 12.64
CA GLU A 99 9.73 3.89 12.46
C GLU A 99 9.56 2.83 11.38
N LEU A 100 8.40 2.15 11.40
CA LEU A 100 8.06 1.17 10.38
C LEU A 100 7.99 1.82 9.00
N ALA A 101 7.35 3.00 8.88
CA ALA A 101 7.26 3.74 7.61
C ALA A 101 8.64 4.16 7.06
N LYS A 102 9.57 4.56 7.94
CA LYS A 102 10.96 4.85 7.55
C LYS A 102 11.67 3.61 7.02
N THR A 103 11.49 2.48 7.71
CA THR A 103 12.07 1.19 7.30
C THR A 103 11.57 0.79 5.91
N VAL A 104 10.26 0.85 5.68
CA VAL A 104 9.62 0.56 4.39
C VAL A 104 10.13 1.48 3.28
N THR A 105 10.25 2.78 3.57
CA THR A 105 10.81 3.75 2.61
C THR A 105 12.24 3.37 2.19
N GLY A 106 13.08 3.01 3.15
CA GLY A 106 14.45 2.54 2.89
C GLY A 106 14.48 1.24 2.09
N ASP A 107 13.57 0.31 2.35
CA ASP A 107 13.45 -0.94 1.61
C ASP A 107 12.97 -0.75 0.17
N LYS A 108 11.97 0.11 -0.06
CA LYS A 108 11.51 0.47 -1.40
C LYS A 108 12.60 1.17 -2.21
N ALA A 109 13.38 2.05 -1.59
CA ALA A 109 14.53 2.67 -2.24
C ALA A 109 15.57 1.61 -2.68
N ARG A 110 15.81 0.60 -1.84
CA ARG A 110 16.66 -0.54 -2.18
C ARG A 110 16.09 -1.35 -3.35
N LEU A 111 14.82 -1.73 -3.31
CA LEU A 111 14.15 -2.44 -4.41
C LEU A 111 14.27 -1.68 -5.73
N ARG A 112 14.07 -0.36 -5.72
CA ARG A 112 14.24 0.46 -6.92
C ARG A 112 15.64 0.34 -7.51
N ILE A 113 16.68 0.42 -6.67
CA ILE A 113 18.06 0.23 -7.13
C ILE A 113 18.26 -1.18 -7.71
N LEU A 114 17.66 -2.20 -7.11
CA LEU A 114 17.73 -3.59 -7.62
C LEU A 114 17.07 -3.71 -8.99
N MET A 115 15.89 -3.12 -9.17
CA MET A 115 15.18 -3.12 -10.46
C MET A 115 15.94 -2.37 -11.54
N ASP A 116 16.63 -1.27 -11.19
CA ASP A 116 17.41 -0.47 -12.13
C ASP A 116 18.74 -1.14 -12.53
N LYS A 117 19.40 -1.82 -11.58
CA LYS A 117 20.78 -2.33 -11.75
C LYS A 117 20.89 -3.83 -12.00
N ALA A 118 19.88 -4.62 -11.63
CA ALA A 118 19.80 -6.04 -11.91
C ALA A 118 18.50 -6.35 -12.65
N PRO A 119 18.48 -6.16 -13.98
CA PRO A 119 17.35 -6.59 -14.79
C PRO A 119 17.10 -8.07 -14.54
N LEU A 120 15.84 -8.40 -14.25
CA LEU A 120 15.43 -9.78 -14.01
C LEU A 120 15.63 -10.60 -15.30
N PRO A 121 16.30 -11.76 -15.25
CA PRO A 121 16.32 -12.67 -16.38
C PRO A 121 14.88 -13.04 -16.77
N THR A 122 14.60 -13.15 -18.07
CA THR A 122 13.31 -13.66 -18.55
C THR A 122 13.04 -15.03 -17.93
N GLY A 123 11.87 -15.21 -17.30
CA GLY A 123 11.55 -16.45 -16.58
C GLY A 123 12.14 -16.55 -15.17
N SER A 124 12.66 -15.44 -14.63
CA SER A 124 13.07 -15.37 -13.22
C SER A 124 11.89 -15.69 -12.30
N PRO A 125 12.07 -16.50 -11.25
CA PRO A 125 11.03 -16.74 -10.25
C PRO A 125 10.61 -15.47 -9.49
N ILE A 126 11.39 -14.38 -9.59
CA ILE A 126 11.04 -13.08 -9.02
C ILE A 126 9.98 -12.36 -9.85
N GLU A 127 9.92 -12.58 -11.16
CA GLU A 127 8.98 -11.88 -12.06
C GLU A 127 7.51 -12.02 -11.63
N PRO A 128 6.96 -13.23 -11.39
CA PRO A 128 5.59 -13.38 -10.89
C PRO A 128 5.41 -12.76 -9.50
N LEU A 129 6.42 -12.84 -8.63
CA LEU A 129 6.37 -12.25 -7.29
C LEU A 129 6.33 -10.71 -7.33
N LEU A 130 7.11 -10.11 -8.23
CA LEU A 130 7.11 -8.67 -8.47
C LEU A 130 5.76 -8.21 -9.02
N HIS A 131 5.17 -8.97 -9.94
CA HIS A 131 3.83 -8.70 -10.44
C HIS A 131 2.80 -8.72 -9.29
N SER A 132 2.77 -9.78 -8.48
CA SER A 132 1.88 -9.87 -7.32
C SER A 132 2.12 -8.74 -6.30
N TYR A 133 3.38 -8.34 -6.07
CA TYR A 133 3.71 -7.19 -5.22
C TYR A 133 3.10 -5.89 -5.76
N ILE A 134 3.24 -5.63 -7.06
CA ILE A 134 2.69 -4.43 -7.71
C ILE A 134 1.16 -4.43 -7.62
N GLU A 135 0.50 -5.53 -7.97
CA GLU A 135 -0.97 -5.65 -7.90
C GLU A 135 -1.49 -5.40 -6.48
N ARG A 136 -0.80 -5.93 -5.46
CA ARG A 136 -1.16 -5.71 -4.06
C ARG A 136 -0.99 -4.25 -3.65
N GLN A 137 0.08 -3.59 -4.08
CA GLN A 137 0.30 -2.17 -3.81
C GLN A 137 -0.77 -1.32 -4.49
N LEU A 138 -1.07 -1.58 -5.77
CA LEU A 138 -2.11 -0.87 -6.52
C LEU A 138 -3.48 -1.05 -5.89
N ALA A 139 -3.83 -2.26 -5.46
CA ALA A 139 -5.09 -2.52 -4.76
C ALA A 139 -5.20 -1.71 -3.46
N ARG A 140 -4.11 -1.63 -2.69
CA ARG A 140 -4.05 -0.81 -1.47
C ARG A 140 -4.19 0.67 -1.76
N GLU A 141 -3.41 1.22 -2.69
CA GLU A 141 -3.43 2.66 -3.03
C GLU A 141 -4.80 3.07 -3.61
N THR A 142 -5.37 2.23 -4.47
CA THR A 142 -6.68 2.45 -5.07
C THR A 142 -7.78 2.44 -4.02
N ALA A 143 -7.78 1.45 -3.12
CA ALA A 143 -8.73 1.40 -2.00
C ALA A 143 -8.53 2.58 -1.03
N TRP A 144 -7.28 2.99 -0.80
CA TRP A 144 -6.94 4.13 0.05
C TRP A 144 -7.50 5.44 -0.49
N LEU A 145 -7.67 5.59 -1.81
CA LEU A 145 -8.06 6.83 -2.47
C LEU A 145 -9.49 6.79 -3.05
N ARG A 146 -10.23 5.69 -2.85
CA ARG A 146 -11.55 5.47 -3.48
C ARG A 146 -12.59 6.56 -3.17
N LEU A 147 -12.52 7.19 -1.99
CA LEU A 147 -13.48 8.22 -1.57
C LEU A 147 -13.13 9.64 -2.05
N THR A 148 -12.06 9.81 -2.82
CA THR A 148 -11.62 11.13 -3.31
C THR A 148 -12.49 11.69 -4.44
N GLY A 149 -13.24 10.84 -5.14
CA GLY A 149 -14.00 11.22 -6.34
C GLY A 149 -13.16 11.27 -7.63
N PHE A 150 -11.86 10.97 -7.57
CA PHE A 150 -10.98 10.97 -8.75
C PHE A 150 -10.83 9.59 -9.41
N ILE A 151 -11.28 8.52 -8.75
CA ILE A 151 -11.16 7.16 -9.28
C ILE A 151 -12.45 6.78 -10.02
N PRO A 152 -12.39 6.44 -11.33
CA PRO A 152 -13.53 5.88 -12.05
C PRO A 152 -14.05 4.63 -11.36
N ASP A 153 -15.37 4.45 -11.32
CA ASP A 153 -16.02 3.27 -10.73
C ASP A 153 -15.59 2.96 -9.28
N ALA A 154 -15.30 4.01 -8.49
CA ALA A 154 -14.90 3.90 -7.07
C ALA A 154 -15.85 3.07 -6.19
N SER A 155 -17.12 2.92 -6.58
CA SER A 155 -18.10 2.08 -5.90
C SER A 155 -17.80 0.57 -6.01
N ALA A 156 -17.07 0.14 -7.05
CA ALA A 156 -16.65 -1.23 -7.25
C ALA A 156 -15.36 -1.57 -6.48
N ILE A 157 -14.64 -0.55 -6.00
CA ILE A 157 -13.37 -0.72 -5.27
C ILE A 157 -13.68 -1.08 -3.81
N PRO A 158 -13.12 -2.20 -3.30
CA PRO A 158 -13.31 -2.57 -1.90
C PRO A 158 -12.80 -1.52 -0.91
N ALA A 159 -13.43 -1.45 0.25
CA ALA A 159 -12.90 -0.68 1.38
C ALA A 159 -11.50 -1.17 1.77
N ILE A 160 -10.65 -0.26 2.24
CA ILE A 160 -9.26 -0.58 2.59
C ILE A 160 -9.14 -1.71 3.63
N ALA A 161 -10.06 -1.77 4.59
CA ALA A 161 -10.11 -2.86 5.58
C ALA A 161 -10.18 -4.24 4.91
N ASN A 162 -11.06 -4.39 3.90
CA ASN A 162 -11.24 -5.64 3.17
C ASN A 162 -9.99 -6.00 2.34
N VAL A 163 -9.34 -5.01 1.74
CA VAL A 163 -8.09 -5.22 0.99
C VAL A 163 -6.99 -5.71 1.93
N LEU A 164 -6.81 -5.05 3.07
CA LEU A 164 -5.79 -5.44 4.06
C LEU A 164 -6.07 -6.82 4.66
N ASP A 165 -7.33 -7.13 4.98
CA ASP A 165 -7.70 -8.46 5.48
C ASP A 165 -7.44 -9.55 4.44
N SER A 166 -7.82 -9.34 3.18
CA SER A 166 -7.55 -10.28 2.09
C SER A 166 -6.04 -10.51 1.90
N GLN A 167 -5.25 -9.45 1.97
CA GLN A 167 -3.80 -9.50 1.74
C GLN A 167 -3.04 -10.11 2.91
N LYS A 168 -3.51 -9.90 4.14
CA LYS A 168 -3.02 -10.57 5.34
C LYS A 168 -3.27 -12.08 5.29
N ASN A 169 -4.43 -12.48 4.77
CA ASN A 169 -4.81 -13.90 4.63
C ASN A 169 -4.17 -14.58 3.41
N THR A 170 -3.60 -13.80 2.50
CA THR A 170 -2.91 -14.29 1.30
C THR A 170 -1.52 -13.66 1.23
N PRO A 171 -0.57 -14.03 2.10
CA PRO A 171 0.74 -13.39 2.16
C PRO A 171 1.49 -13.54 0.84
N LEU A 172 2.38 -12.59 0.55
CA LEU A 172 3.26 -12.65 -0.59
C LEU A 172 4.37 -13.70 -0.34
N HIS A 173 4.14 -14.96 -0.74
CA HIS A 173 5.09 -16.05 -0.50
C HIS A 173 6.17 -16.15 -1.59
N THR A 174 7.40 -16.45 -1.19
CA THR A 174 8.54 -16.69 -2.08
C THR A 174 8.58 -18.11 -2.67
N THR A 175 7.65 -18.99 -2.28
CA THR A 175 7.73 -20.45 -2.53
C THR A 175 6.69 -21.02 -3.47
N ASP A 176 5.83 -20.20 -4.10
CA ASP A 176 4.94 -20.70 -5.15
C ASP A 176 5.75 -20.84 -6.45
N HIS A 177 6.60 -21.86 -6.49
CA HIS A 177 6.98 -22.47 -7.76
C HIS A 177 5.68 -23.04 -8.35
N PRO A 178 5.13 -22.52 -9.47
CA PRO A 178 4.32 -23.37 -10.31
C PRO A 178 5.22 -24.53 -10.70
N THR A 179 4.89 -25.74 -10.26
CA THR A 179 5.47 -26.97 -10.81
C THR A 179 5.16 -26.97 -12.31
N TYR A 180 6.04 -26.39 -13.12
CA TYR A 180 5.99 -26.58 -14.55
C TYR A 180 6.24 -28.06 -14.81
N PRO A 181 5.34 -28.76 -15.52
CA PRO A 181 5.60 -30.14 -15.90
C PRO A 181 6.85 -30.15 -16.79
N PRO A 182 7.72 -31.16 -16.66
CA PRO A 182 8.89 -31.28 -17.51
C PRO A 182 8.40 -31.35 -18.96
N HIS A 183 8.83 -30.39 -19.78
CA HIS A 183 8.63 -30.47 -21.22
C HIS A 183 9.34 -31.73 -21.72
N GLN A 184 8.54 -32.66 -22.27
CA GLN A 184 9.00 -33.80 -23.06
C GLN A 184 9.37 -33.35 -24.47
#